data_AF-A0A643BMK6-F1
#
_entry.id   AF-A0A643BMK6-F1
#
_cell.length_a   1.000
_cell.length_b   1.000
_cell.length_c   1.000
_cell.angle_alpha   90.00
_cell.angle_beta   90.00
_cell.angle_gamma   90.00
#
_symmetry.space_group_name_H-M   'P 1'
#
loop_
_entity.id
_entity.type
_entity.pdbx_description
1 polymer ?
#
loop_
_entity_poly.entity_id
_entity_poly.type
_entity_poly.pdbx_seq_one_letter_code
_entity_poly.pdbx_strand_id
1 'polypeptide(L)' 'MGAWHRAWAHSIQITKAEEIAASKCCRPAVKQFHDSKIKFPLPYQVLCCQHKRHLTTNRPNTFV' A
#
# COMPACT_ATOMS: atom_id res chain seq x y z
N MET A 1 7.94 -1.54 -11.36
CA MET A 1 9.02 -1.97 -12.27
C MET A 1 10.22 -2.55 -11.53
N GLY A 2 10.90 -1.82 -10.65
CA GLY A 2 12.04 -2.37 -9.88
C GLY A 2 11.69 -3.56 -8.97
N ALA A 3 10.63 -3.46 -8.15
CA ALA A 3 10.26 -4.55 -7.23
C ALA A 3 9.83 -5.85 -7.96
N TRP A 4 8.98 -5.71 -8.98
CA TRP A 4 8.38 -6.86 -9.69
C TRP A 4 9.23 -7.38 -10.85
N HIS A 5 9.98 -6.51 -11.51
CA HIS A 5 10.70 -6.81 -12.76
C HIS A 5 12.19 -6.45 -12.73
N ARG A 6 12.70 -5.95 -11.60
CA ARG A 6 14.11 -5.55 -11.41
C ARG A 6 14.65 -4.52 -12.43
N ALA A 7 13.76 -3.80 -13.11
CA ALA A 7 14.14 -2.71 -13.99
C ALA A 7 14.54 -1.47 -13.19
N TRP A 8 15.66 -0.84 -13.57
CA TRP A 8 16.16 0.38 -12.93
C TRP A 8 15.66 1.63 -13.69
N ALA A 9 15.70 2.80 -13.07
CA ALA A 9 15.04 4.01 -13.59
C ALA A 9 15.53 4.39 -14.99
N HIS A 10 16.84 4.36 -15.21
CA HIS A 10 17.47 4.65 -16.50
C HIS A 10 17.09 3.68 -17.63
N SER A 11 16.53 2.50 -17.33
CA SER A 11 16.14 1.51 -18.35
C SER A 11 14.64 1.55 -18.67
N ILE A 12 13.86 2.42 -18.02
CA ILE A 12 12.41 2.54 -18.21
C ILE A 12 12.13 3.78 -19.06
N GLN A 13 11.33 3.61 -20.11
CA GLN A 13 10.85 4.71 -20.94
C GLN A 13 9.35 4.86 -20.76
N ILE A 14 8.88 6.09 -20.49
CA ILE A 14 7.46 6.40 -20.35
C ILE A 14 6.97 6.95 -21.68
N THR A 15 6.19 6.16 -22.41
CA THR A 15 5.65 6.60 -23.71
C THR A 15 4.46 7.54 -23.56
N LYS A 16 3.54 7.22 -22.65
CA LYS A 16 2.28 7.94 -22.48
C LYS A 16 1.74 7.72 -21.07
N ALA A 17 1.24 8.78 -20.44
CA ALA A 17 0.54 8.74 -19.17
C ALA A 17 -0.70 9.62 -19.28
N GLU A 18 -1.86 9.07 -18.92
CA GLU A 18 -3.15 9.77 -18.98
C GLU A 18 -4.01 9.38 -17.79
N GLU A 19 -4.91 10.28 -17.40
CA GLU A 19 -5.96 9.99 -16.44
C GLU A 19 -7.04 9.11 -17.09
N ILE A 20 -7.54 8.13 -16.35
CA ILE A 20 -8.53 7.16 -16.84
C ILE A 20 -9.76 7.23 -15.94
N ALA A 21 -10.94 7.37 -16.55
CA ALA A 21 -12.21 7.32 -15.84
C ALA A 21 -12.44 5.94 -15.18
N ALA A 22 -13.10 5.93 -14.01
CA ALA A 22 -13.31 4.70 -13.22
C ALA A 22 -13.93 3.53 -14.00
N SER A 23 -14.83 3.81 -14.95
CA SER A 23 -15.46 2.79 -15.79
C SER A 23 -14.50 2.09 -16.76
N LYS A 24 -13.39 2.75 -17.12
CA LYS A 24 -12.40 2.25 -18.09
C LYS A 24 -11.17 1.62 -17.43
N CYS A 25 -11.06 1.66 -16.10
CA CYS A 25 -9.99 0.97 -15.37
C CYS A 25 -10.08 -0.55 -15.63
N CYS A 26 -8.99 -1.23 -16.02
CA CYS A 26 -9.01 -2.69 -16.25
C CYS A 26 -8.51 -3.51 -15.04
N ARG A 27 -7.63 -2.94 -14.21
CA ARG A 27 -6.92 -3.68 -13.16
C ARG A 27 -7.83 -3.92 -11.93
N PRO A 28 -8.00 -5.18 -11.46
CA PRO A 28 -8.87 -5.48 -10.32
C PRO A 28 -8.40 -4.82 -9.01
N ALA A 29 -7.08 -4.73 -8.80
CA ALA A 29 -6.49 -4.06 -7.64
C ALA A 29 -6.83 -2.56 -7.55
N VAL A 30 -7.17 -1.93 -8.68
CA VAL A 30 -7.67 -0.54 -8.73
C VAL A 30 -9.20 -0.54 -8.58
N LYS A 31 -9.89 -1.42 -9.31
CA LYS A 31 -11.36 -1.51 -9.31
C LYS A 31 -11.97 -1.70 -7.92
N GLN A 32 -11.32 -2.47 -7.06
CA GLN A 32 -11.80 -2.73 -5.69
C GLN A 32 -11.98 -1.45 -4.84
N PHE A 33 -11.32 -0.34 -5.20
CA PHE A 33 -11.37 0.93 -4.46
C PHE A 33 -12.38 1.94 -5.03
N HIS A 34 -13.16 1.60 -6.06
CA HIS A 34 -14.13 2.53 -6.66
C HIS A 34 -15.45 2.66 -5.90
N ASP A 35 -15.65 1.92 -4.81
CA ASP A 35 -16.86 2.03 -3.99
C ASP A 35 -16.83 3.29 -3.10
N SER A 36 -17.84 4.14 -3.26
CA SER A 36 -18.06 5.35 -2.44
C SER A 36 -18.23 5.08 -0.95
N LYS A 37 -18.66 3.86 -0.57
CA LYS A 37 -18.91 3.48 0.83
C LYS A 37 -17.81 2.57 1.39
N ILE A 38 -16.66 2.48 0.72
CA ILE A 38 -15.58 1.61 1.15
C ILE A 38 -15.11 1.95 2.58
N LYS A 39 -15.09 0.93 3.43
CA LYS A 39 -14.59 0.99 4.81
C LYS A 39 -13.93 -0.33 5.12
N PHE A 40 -12.77 -0.29 5.77
CA PHE A 40 -12.09 -1.49 6.24
C PHE A 40 -11.42 -1.20 7.59
N PRO A 41 -11.47 -2.16 8.54
CA PRO A 41 -10.68 -2.08 9.75
C PRO A 41 -9.20 -2.32 9.43
N LEU A 42 -8.31 -1.88 10.31
CA LEU A 42 -6.90 -2.28 10.30
C LEU A 42 -6.72 -3.38 11.36
N PRO A 43 -6.80 -4.67 10.97
CA PRO A 43 -6.87 -5.77 11.94
C PRO A 43 -5.57 -5.96 12.73
N TYR A 44 -4.43 -5.51 12.20
CA TYR A 44 -3.13 -5.65 12.82
C TYR A 44 -2.29 -4.39 12.60
N GLN A 45 -2.03 -3.65 13.67
CA GLN A 45 -1.22 -2.44 13.67
C GLN A 45 0.05 -2.67 14.48
N VAL A 46 1.18 -2.86 13.81
CA VAL A 46 2.48 -3.04 14.47
C VAL A 46 3.14 -1.70 14.76
N LEU A 47 3.71 -1.59 15.96
CA LEU A 47 4.42 -0.41 16.42
C LEU A 47 5.70 -0.19 15.60
N CYS A 48 5.81 0.96 14.94
CA CYS A 48 7.01 1.30 14.16
C CYS A 48 8.24 1.58 15.06
N CYS A 49 8.04 2.08 16.28
CA CYS A 49 9.10 2.58 17.15
C CYS A 49 9.47 1.61 18.28
N GLN A 50 9.78 0.36 17.92
CA GLN A 50 10.03 -0.73 18.89
C GLN A 50 11.22 -0.41 19.82
N HIS A 51 12.25 0.26 19.30
CA HIS A 51 13.47 0.57 20.05
C HIS A 51 13.39 1.86 20.88
N LYS A 52 12.27 2.60 20.86
CA LYS A 52 12.09 3.74 21.80
C LYS A 52 12.08 3.29 23.26
N ARG A 53 11.66 2.05 23.49
CA ARG A 53 11.81 1.35 24.77
C ARG A 53 12.44 0.01 24.46
N HIS A 54 13.76 -0.06 24.53
CA HIS A 54 14.53 -1.26 24.20
C HIS A 54 14.13 -2.46 25.07
N LEU A 55 13.83 -2.19 26.34
CA LEU A 55 13.28 -3.15 27.29
C LEU A 55 12.06 -2.51 27.95
N THR A 56 10.95 -3.24 27.95
CA THR A 56 9.67 -2.78 28.51
C THR A 56 8.95 -3.96 29.10
N THR A 57 8.29 -3.75 30.24
CA THR A 57 7.49 -4.78 30.93
C THR A 57 6.16 -5.03 30.22
N ASN A 58 5.63 -4.02 29.52
CA ASN A 58 4.34 -4.12 28.84
C ASN A 58 4.50 -4.80 27.48
N ARG A 59 3.59 -5.74 27.18
CA ARG A 59 3.51 -6.40 25.87
C ARG A 59 2.84 -5.46 24.85
N PRO A 60 3.36 -5.34 23.61
CA PRO A 60 2.71 -4.53 22.59
C PRO A 60 1.35 -5.12 22.19
N ASN A 61 0.34 -4.26 22.07
CA ASN A 61 -0.96 -4.62 21.50
C ASN A 61 -1.00 -4.22 20.01
N THR A 62 -1.54 -5.09 19.18
CA THR A 62 -1.65 -4.93 17.73
C THR A 62 -3.09 -4.92 17.23
N PHE A 63 -4.05 -5.25 18.10
CA PHE A 63 -5.49 -5.22 17.82
C PHE A 63 -6.10 -4.01 18.52
N VAL A 64 -6.41 -2.97 17.74
CA VAL A 64 -7.03 -1.72 18.19
C VAL A 64 -8.21 -1.41 17.29
#